data_AF-A0A7T0RKQ9-F1
#
_entry.id   AF-A0A7T0RKQ9-F1
#
_cell.length_a   1.000
_cell.length_b   1.000
_cell.length_c   1.000
_cell.angle_alpha   90.00
_cell.angle_beta   90.00
_cell.angle_gamma   90.00
#
_symmetry.space_group_name_H-M   'P 1'
#
loop_
_entity.id
_entity.type
_entity.pdbx_description
1 polymer ?
#
loop_
_entity_poly.entity_id
_entity_poly.type
_entity_poly.pdbx_seq_one_letter_code
_entity_poly.pdbx_strand_id
1 'polypeptide(L)'
;MTYRVAMAISGAVSLGSYEAGCVYELLNAFKEHNANPQNTPIEIDVLTGASAGGMTAAMIAQKLLYDKDALDGEESNVGYEAWVKSVDIDGLLMAFEGDNAKTSLLSNGFIKDIANKLILNRYAATPAPLERDPHTASAEFIRLGLAMSNLNGVDYNVQVFSYETESLAQDTFTQTRHQDRFTEVLGWHSDTFSHWENITTASRACGAFPLAFSPIRMTRQWQHDDYKARDAVKFEENEFCFVDGGTFNNYPLGMAVDLAKMNDTENTDYKRRFYFYVSPTKRESTANPTFNSDTSNLLEIAAQLGTSIFTQSGFQEWLIQAKNNALIIRLDEQAITLRDEYYLLSQESIAAEQAIITPLILQTFSGNNGDESYENAFARLAEQYAEDVKDKPLSPDAFKLWIDTIAVLEKSAELGLKDLKTIYTISADEDCLVGDLLQSFLGFFDEKFRHYDYQRGRLNAMHVINGILSGENTSEKGVKQLIPGEHLPLNISARDTSTLDAYFANSTLNKISVKDVDKPTRDRVFKRVKSRYYLIAKDSGLGWIIRTALWNFVVKQKVRKALYL
;
A
#
# COMPACT_ATOMS: atom_id res chain seq x y z
N MET A 1 -15.45 -10.46 -20.03
CA MET A 1 -15.37 -10.66 -18.56
C MET A 1 -13.89 -10.68 -18.22
N THR A 2 -13.49 -10.09 -17.10
CA THR A 2 -12.08 -9.90 -16.69
C THR A 2 -12.00 -9.99 -15.17
N TYR A 3 -10.96 -10.62 -14.64
CA TYR A 3 -10.60 -10.55 -13.23
C TYR A 3 -9.69 -9.35 -13.00
N ARG A 4 -10.00 -8.53 -12.00
CA ARG A 4 -9.27 -7.29 -11.72
C ARG A 4 -8.46 -7.39 -10.44
N VAL A 5 -7.22 -6.92 -10.51
CA VAL A 5 -6.25 -6.96 -9.42
C VAL A 5 -5.88 -5.56 -8.98
N ALA A 6 -6.00 -5.32 -7.68
CA ALA A 6 -5.44 -4.14 -7.02
C ALA A 6 -4.22 -4.54 -6.18
N MET A 7 -3.09 -3.86 -6.34
CA MET A 7 -1.92 -4.10 -5.49
C MET A 7 -1.62 -2.91 -4.60
N ALA A 8 -1.40 -3.18 -3.31
CA ALA A 8 -0.92 -2.22 -2.33
C ALA A 8 0.48 -2.62 -1.85
N ILE A 9 1.46 -1.76 -2.08
CA ILE A 9 2.88 -2.02 -1.79
C ILE A 9 3.31 -1.12 -0.62
N SER A 10 3.84 -1.71 0.44
CA SER A 10 4.23 -0.97 1.65
C SER A 10 5.43 -0.04 1.43
N GLY A 11 5.80 0.75 2.43
CA GLY A 11 7.08 1.46 2.43
C GLY A 11 8.19 0.65 3.09
N ALA A 12 9.35 0.57 2.43
CA ALA A 12 10.44 -0.30 2.87
C ALA A 12 11.89 0.13 2.52
N VAL A 13 12.12 1.39 2.12
CA VAL A 13 13.47 1.94 1.84
C VAL A 13 14.26 1.04 0.85
N SER A 14 15.36 0.38 1.25
CA SER A 14 16.18 -0.44 0.33
C SER A 14 15.56 -1.80 -0.01
N LEU A 15 14.53 -2.20 0.74
CA LEU A 15 13.77 -3.42 0.52
C LEU A 15 12.71 -3.27 -0.59
N GLY A 16 12.71 -2.14 -1.31
CA GLY A 16 12.09 -2.07 -2.64
C GLY A 16 12.62 -3.18 -3.57
N SER A 17 13.82 -3.71 -3.30
CA SER A 17 14.34 -4.93 -3.92
C SER A 17 13.47 -6.17 -3.66
N TYR A 18 13.08 -6.43 -2.42
CA TYR A 18 12.12 -7.49 -2.07
C TYR A 18 10.76 -7.27 -2.76
N GLU A 19 10.24 -6.05 -2.72
CA GLU A 19 8.96 -5.70 -3.33
C GLU A 19 8.98 -5.92 -4.85
N ALA A 20 10.07 -5.54 -5.52
CA ALA A 20 10.27 -5.76 -6.95
C ALA A 20 10.30 -7.26 -7.30
N GLY A 21 10.93 -8.10 -6.48
CA GLY A 21 10.94 -9.55 -6.66
C GLY A 21 9.54 -10.17 -6.54
N CYS A 22 8.75 -9.70 -5.57
CA CYS A 22 7.35 -10.12 -5.43
C CYS A 22 6.51 -9.75 -6.65
N VAL A 23 6.60 -8.49 -7.08
CA VAL A 23 5.82 -7.98 -8.22
C VAL A 23 6.21 -8.68 -9.51
N TYR A 24 7.50 -8.97 -9.72
CA TYR A 24 7.97 -9.73 -10.88
C TYR A 24 7.27 -11.08 -11.01
N GLU A 25 7.20 -11.88 -9.93
CA GLU A 25 6.58 -13.21 -9.98
C GLU A 25 5.06 -13.15 -10.20
N LEU A 26 4.38 -12.15 -9.64
CA LEU A 26 2.96 -11.91 -9.88
C LEU A 26 2.69 -11.55 -11.34
N LEU A 27 3.46 -10.62 -11.90
CA LEU A 27 3.34 -10.21 -13.31
C LEU A 27 3.60 -11.39 -14.25
N ASN A 28 4.62 -12.19 -13.97
CA ASN A 28 4.93 -13.37 -14.76
C ASN A 28 3.81 -14.43 -14.68
N ALA A 29 3.21 -14.63 -13.50
CA ALA A 29 2.05 -15.53 -13.33
C ALA A 29 0.83 -15.05 -14.13
N PHE A 30 0.51 -13.76 -14.10
CA PHE A 30 -0.62 -13.21 -14.87
C PHE A 30 -0.35 -13.23 -16.37
N LYS A 31 0.89 -12.97 -16.80
CA LYS A 31 1.31 -13.09 -18.20
C LYS A 31 1.09 -14.51 -18.73
N GLU A 32 1.56 -15.51 -18.00
CA GLU A 32 1.39 -16.93 -18.35
C GLU A 32 -0.08 -17.34 -18.40
N HIS A 33 -0.89 -16.87 -17.43
CA HIS A 33 -2.33 -17.12 -17.43
C HIS A 33 -3.01 -16.51 -18.66
N ASN A 34 -2.72 -15.24 -18.96
CA ASN A 34 -3.33 -14.52 -20.08
C ASN A 34 -2.82 -14.98 -21.44
N ALA A 35 -1.72 -15.75 -21.51
CA ALA A 35 -1.22 -16.33 -22.75
C ALA A 35 -2.15 -17.40 -23.34
N ASN A 36 -3.06 -17.97 -22.53
CA ASN A 36 -4.09 -18.90 -22.96
C ASN A 36 -5.41 -18.14 -23.22
N PRO A 37 -5.85 -17.96 -24.49
CA PRO A 37 -7.04 -17.18 -24.83
C PRO A 37 -8.37 -17.72 -24.27
N GLN A 38 -8.38 -18.97 -23.80
CA GLN A 38 -9.54 -19.61 -23.17
C GLN A 38 -9.72 -19.16 -21.72
N ASN A 39 -8.70 -18.59 -21.11
CA ASN A 39 -8.78 -18.03 -19.77
C ASN A 39 -9.45 -16.65 -19.82
N THR A 40 -10.28 -16.37 -18.81
CA THR A 40 -10.73 -15.01 -18.52
C THR A 40 -9.51 -14.17 -18.11
N PRO A 41 -9.21 -13.05 -18.80
CA PRO A 41 -8.00 -12.29 -18.51
C PRO A 41 -7.93 -11.77 -17.07
N ILE A 42 -6.73 -11.73 -16.52
CA ILE A 42 -6.41 -11.04 -15.26
C ILE A 42 -5.75 -9.71 -15.59
N GLU A 43 -6.33 -8.61 -15.15
CA GLU A 43 -5.82 -7.25 -15.39
C GLU A 43 -5.54 -6.53 -14.07
N ILE A 44 -4.45 -5.78 -14.03
CA ILE A 44 -4.10 -4.88 -12.95
C ILE A 44 -4.60 -3.49 -13.33
N ASP A 45 -5.51 -2.95 -12.53
CA ASP A 45 -6.15 -1.66 -12.75
C ASP A 45 -5.95 -0.68 -11.57
N VAL A 46 -5.37 -1.14 -10.46
CA VAL A 46 -5.02 -0.29 -9.32
C VAL A 46 -3.64 -0.67 -8.79
N LEU A 47 -2.78 0.34 -8.64
CA LEU A 47 -1.48 0.24 -7.99
C LEU A 47 -1.36 1.34 -6.95
N THR A 48 -1.15 0.97 -5.68
CA THR A 48 -0.84 1.93 -4.63
C THR A 48 0.45 1.61 -3.93
N GLY A 49 1.13 2.64 -3.43
CA GLY A 49 2.32 2.42 -2.64
C GLY A 49 2.75 3.57 -1.74
N ALA A 50 3.57 3.23 -0.74
CA ALA A 50 4.25 4.17 0.15
C ALA A 50 5.76 4.01 0.01
N SER A 51 6.55 5.07 0.20
CA SER A 51 8.01 5.02 0.10
C SER A 51 8.53 4.29 -1.16
N ALA A 52 9.44 3.32 -0.97
CA ALA A 52 9.92 2.39 -1.99
C ALA A 52 8.79 1.70 -2.77
N GLY A 53 7.73 1.26 -2.10
CA GLY A 53 6.57 0.66 -2.75
C GLY A 53 5.80 1.63 -3.66
N GLY A 54 5.75 2.91 -3.30
CA GLY A 54 5.17 3.97 -4.15
C GLY A 54 5.99 4.21 -5.41
N MET A 55 7.32 4.24 -5.29
CA MET A 55 8.22 4.32 -6.44
C MET A 55 8.09 3.09 -7.34
N THR A 56 8.01 1.89 -6.76
CA THR A 56 7.77 0.64 -7.49
C THR A 56 6.42 0.66 -8.19
N ALA A 57 5.34 1.07 -7.51
CA ALA A 57 4.00 1.16 -8.09
C ALA A 57 3.96 2.09 -9.31
N ALA A 58 4.53 3.30 -9.21
CA ALA A 58 4.57 4.25 -10.32
C ALA A 58 5.37 3.72 -11.52
N MET A 59 6.54 3.13 -11.26
CA MET A 59 7.40 2.56 -12.29
C MET A 59 6.73 1.39 -13.01
N ILE A 60 6.14 0.46 -12.25
CA ILE A 60 5.43 -0.71 -12.80
C ILE A 60 4.18 -0.29 -13.56
N ALA A 61 3.41 0.70 -13.07
CA ALA A 61 2.27 1.24 -13.79
C ALA A 61 2.65 1.79 -15.18
N GLN A 62 3.80 2.48 -15.27
CA GLN A 62 4.30 3.00 -16.55
C GLN A 62 4.59 1.86 -17.53
N LYS A 63 5.33 0.85 -17.08
CA LYS A 63 5.74 -0.27 -17.92
C LYS A 63 4.58 -1.16 -18.32
N LEU A 64 3.63 -1.39 -17.42
CA LEU A 64 2.38 -2.10 -17.72
C LEU A 64 1.64 -1.46 -18.89
N LEU A 65 1.51 -0.13 -18.90
CA LEU A 65 0.75 0.58 -19.92
C LEU A 65 1.50 0.75 -21.25
N TYR A 66 2.84 0.83 -21.23
CA TYR A 66 3.57 1.36 -22.38
C TYR A 66 4.78 0.55 -22.87
N ASP A 67 5.32 -0.36 -22.07
CA ASP A 67 6.62 -1.00 -22.32
C ASP A 67 6.71 -2.36 -21.62
N LYS A 68 5.97 -3.34 -22.13
CA LYS A 68 5.87 -4.69 -21.54
C LYS A 68 7.21 -5.40 -21.43
N ASP A 69 8.11 -5.20 -22.39
CA ASP A 69 9.40 -5.92 -22.46
C ASP A 69 10.32 -5.52 -21.30
N ALA A 70 10.18 -4.30 -20.77
CA ALA A 70 10.90 -3.88 -19.58
C ALA A 70 10.45 -4.59 -18.30
N LEU A 71 9.32 -5.31 -18.31
CA LEU A 71 8.87 -6.14 -17.18
C LEU A 71 9.43 -7.56 -17.25
N ASP A 72 10.07 -7.94 -18.35
CA ASP A 72 10.55 -9.30 -18.58
C ASP A 72 11.98 -9.56 -18.06
N GLY A 73 12.20 -10.83 -17.73
CA GLY A 73 13.49 -11.38 -17.32
C GLY A 73 13.78 -11.23 -15.82
N GLU A 74 14.18 -12.34 -15.21
CA GLU A 74 14.34 -12.49 -13.76
C GLU A 74 15.29 -11.47 -13.13
N GLU A 75 16.35 -11.09 -13.85
CA GLU A 75 17.39 -10.17 -13.37
C GLU A 75 17.67 -9.04 -14.37
N SER A 76 16.71 -8.77 -15.25
CA SER A 76 16.80 -7.70 -16.26
C SER A 76 15.56 -6.80 -16.30
N ASN A 77 14.48 -7.19 -15.63
CA ASN A 77 13.29 -6.35 -15.53
C ASN A 77 13.59 -5.02 -14.82
N VAL A 78 12.72 -4.04 -15.05
CA VAL A 78 12.85 -2.67 -14.56
C VAL A 78 12.94 -2.60 -13.03
N GLY A 79 12.27 -3.51 -12.31
CA GLY A 79 12.29 -3.59 -10.85
C GLY A 79 13.67 -3.97 -10.34
N TYR A 80 14.26 -5.02 -10.93
CA TYR A 80 15.62 -5.45 -10.62
C TYR A 80 16.66 -4.39 -11.02
N GLU A 81 16.51 -3.78 -12.19
CA GLU A 81 17.40 -2.70 -12.65
C GLU A 81 17.38 -1.50 -11.70
N ALA A 82 16.20 -1.09 -11.22
CA ALA A 82 16.06 0.02 -10.28
C ALA A 82 16.67 -0.31 -8.92
N TRP A 83 16.20 -1.40 -8.31
CA TRP A 83 16.41 -1.68 -6.90
C TRP A 83 17.65 -2.53 -6.61
N VAL A 84 18.14 -3.31 -7.56
CA VAL A 84 19.35 -4.11 -7.36
C VAL A 84 20.55 -3.42 -8.00
N LYS A 85 20.44 -3.05 -9.28
CA LYS A 85 21.58 -2.55 -10.07
C LYS A 85 21.84 -1.05 -9.96
N SER A 86 20.81 -0.22 -10.03
CA SER A 86 20.98 1.23 -10.17
C SER A 86 21.16 1.96 -8.84
N VAL A 87 20.37 1.63 -7.80
CA VAL A 87 20.47 2.30 -6.51
C VAL A 87 21.60 1.72 -5.66
N ASP A 88 22.52 2.58 -5.26
CA ASP A 88 23.64 2.21 -4.39
C ASP A 88 24.02 3.35 -3.43
N ILE A 89 24.75 2.99 -2.38
CA ILE A 89 25.17 3.95 -1.35
C ILE A 89 26.12 5.02 -1.89
N ASP A 90 26.95 4.72 -2.88
CA ASP A 90 27.92 5.70 -3.40
C ASP A 90 27.23 6.82 -4.17
N GLY A 91 26.27 6.49 -5.03
CA GLY A 91 25.42 7.47 -5.69
C GLY A 91 24.59 8.29 -4.68
N LEU A 92 24.02 7.63 -3.67
CA LEU A 92 23.31 8.31 -2.57
C LEU A 92 24.21 9.24 -1.74
N LEU A 93 25.51 8.94 -1.68
CA LEU A 93 26.54 9.75 -1.02
C LEU A 93 27.21 10.76 -1.96
N MET A 94 26.80 10.88 -3.22
CA MET A 94 27.22 11.98 -4.08
C MET A 94 26.38 13.23 -3.80
N ALA A 95 26.73 14.36 -4.41
CA ALA A 95 25.96 15.59 -4.29
C ALA A 95 25.46 15.93 -5.68
N PHE A 96 24.15 16.09 -5.81
CA PHE A 96 23.48 16.42 -7.06
C PHE A 96 22.79 17.77 -6.95
N GLU A 97 22.44 18.34 -8.11
CA GLU A 97 21.67 19.57 -8.18
C GLU A 97 20.30 19.39 -7.50
N GLY A 98 19.90 20.36 -6.67
CA GLY A 98 18.68 20.30 -5.88
C GLY A 98 18.79 19.61 -4.51
N ASP A 99 19.92 18.96 -4.20
CA ASP A 99 20.13 18.42 -2.85
C ASP A 99 20.38 19.54 -1.83
N ASN A 100 19.68 19.47 -0.71
CA ASN A 100 19.89 20.38 0.41
C ASN A 100 20.62 19.70 1.57
N ALA A 101 21.92 19.94 1.66
CA ALA A 101 22.78 19.41 2.72
C ALA A 101 22.35 19.74 4.16
N LYS A 102 21.47 20.74 4.35
CA LYS A 102 20.93 21.10 5.67
C LYS A 102 19.77 20.21 6.10
N THR A 103 19.10 19.55 5.17
CA THR A 103 17.87 18.78 5.42
C THR A 103 17.97 17.31 5.02
N SER A 104 19.13 16.84 4.53
CA SER A 104 19.33 15.45 4.11
C SER A 104 20.74 14.91 4.33
N LEU A 105 20.81 13.60 4.61
CA LEU A 105 22.05 12.83 4.61
C LEU A 105 22.44 12.35 3.21
N LEU A 106 21.45 11.94 2.42
CA LEU A 106 21.57 11.28 1.13
C LEU A 106 21.01 12.15 0.00
N SER A 107 21.46 11.87 -1.22
CA SER A 107 21.07 12.58 -2.43
C SER A 107 19.69 12.13 -2.92
N ASN A 108 18.78 13.09 -3.05
CA ASN A 108 17.52 12.88 -3.76
C ASN A 108 17.69 13.15 -5.26
N GLY A 109 18.70 13.93 -5.65
CA GLY A 109 19.06 14.11 -7.07
C GLY A 109 19.49 12.82 -7.74
N PHE A 110 20.24 11.95 -7.05
CA PHE A 110 20.59 10.62 -7.58
C PHE A 110 19.36 9.76 -7.90
N ILE A 111 18.36 9.76 -7.01
CA ILE A 111 17.08 9.07 -7.26
C ILE A 111 16.33 9.69 -8.46
N LYS A 112 16.43 11.01 -8.65
CA LYS A 112 15.89 11.68 -9.85
C LYS A 112 16.53 11.12 -11.12
N ASP A 113 17.83 10.94 -11.15
CA ASP A 113 18.53 10.43 -12.32
C ASP A 113 18.14 8.99 -12.65
N ILE A 114 17.94 8.14 -11.63
CA ILE A 114 17.39 6.79 -11.82
C ILE A 114 15.97 6.86 -12.42
N ALA A 115 15.10 7.70 -11.86
CA ALA A 115 13.74 7.88 -12.39
C ALA A 115 13.75 8.42 -13.83
N ASN A 116 14.64 9.38 -14.13
CA ASN A 116 14.82 9.89 -15.49
C ASN A 116 15.25 8.77 -16.43
N LYS A 117 16.22 7.94 -16.01
CA LYS A 117 16.75 6.83 -16.80
C LYS A 117 15.68 5.79 -17.12
N LEU A 118 14.87 5.39 -16.14
CA LEU A 118 13.97 4.25 -16.25
C LEU A 118 12.55 4.63 -16.74
N ILE A 119 12.12 5.87 -16.48
CA ILE A 119 10.77 6.36 -16.80
C ILE A 119 10.84 7.43 -17.89
N LEU A 120 11.56 8.53 -17.67
CA LEU A 120 11.48 9.71 -18.57
C LEU A 120 12.26 9.55 -19.88
N ASN A 121 13.27 8.68 -19.94
CA ASN A 121 14.05 8.43 -21.16
C ASN A 121 13.19 7.96 -22.34
N ARG A 122 12.05 7.32 -22.07
CA ARG A 122 11.05 6.98 -23.11
C ARG A 122 10.64 8.20 -23.94
N TYR A 123 10.62 9.38 -23.33
CA TYR A 123 10.21 10.64 -23.94
C TYR A 123 11.37 11.50 -24.44
N ALA A 124 12.62 11.03 -24.34
CA ALA A 124 13.81 11.81 -24.67
C ALA A 124 14.11 11.89 -26.19
N ALA A 125 13.56 10.98 -27.00
CA ALA A 125 13.76 10.96 -28.44
C ALA A 125 12.76 11.86 -29.18
N THR A 126 13.16 12.40 -30.33
CA THR A 126 12.27 13.17 -31.23
C THR A 126 12.15 12.47 -32.59
N PRO A 127 10.93 12.11 -33.04
CA PRO A 127 9.65 12.32 -32.36
C PRO A 127 9.45 11.34 -31.19
N ALA A 128 8.84 11.81 -30.09
CA ALA A 128 8.30 10.95 -29.02
C ALA A 128 6.82 10.65 -29.31
N PRO A 129 6.22 9.50 -28.91
CA PRO A 129 6.76 8.33 -28.20
C PRO A 129 6.92 7.08 -29.11
N LEU A 130 7.67 6.09 -28.62
CA LEU A 130 7.65 4.70 -29.13
C LEU A 130 6.21 4.18 -29.17
N GLU A 131 5.89 3.30 -30.13
CA GLU A 131 4.60 2.61 -30.15
C GLU A 131 4.29 2.02 -28.77
N ARG A 132 3.05 2.20 -28.29
CA ARG A 132 2.67 1.68 -26.97
C ARG A 132 2.60 0.16 -27.08
N ASP A 133 3.26 -0.52 -26.15
CA ASP A 133 3.23 -1.97 -26.09
C ASP A 133 2.82 -2.42 -24.67
N PRO A 134 1.51 -2.38 -24.36
CA PRO A 134 1.03 -2.71 -23.02
C PRO A 134 1.24 -4.19 -22.70
N HIS A 135 1.48 -4.46 -21.42
CA HIS A 135 1.57 -5.81 -20.89
C HIS A 135 0.19 -6.49 -20.93
N THR A 136 0.15 -7.81 -21.14
CA THR A 136 -1.11 -8.58 -21.24
C THR A 136 -1.95 -8.57 -19.97
N ALA A 137 -1.34 -8.25 -18.83
CA ALA A 137 -2.02 -8.05 -17.54
C ALA A 137 -2.30 -6.56 -17.22
N SER A 138 -2.11 -5.63 -18.15
CA SER A 138 -2.49 -4.23 -17.96
C SER A 138 -3.96 -4.03 -18.27
N ALA A 139 -4.68 -3.34 -17.39
CA ALA A 139 -5.96 -2.74 -17.76
C ALA A 139 -5.74 -1.59 -18.77
N GLU A 140 -6.82 -1.16 -19.42
CA GLU A 140 -6.81 0.01 -20.32
C GLU A 140 -6.41 1.30 -19.58
N PHE A 141 -6.83 1.41 -18.32
CA PHE A 141 -6.48 2.50 -17.42
C PHE A 141 -6.06 1.93 -16.07
N ILE A 142 -5.03 2.53 -15.45
CA ILE A 142 -4.55 2.17 -14.12
C ILE A 142 -4.72 3.37 -13.20
N ARG A 143 -5.40 3.16 -12.06
CA ARG A 143 -5.41 4.14 -10.97
C ARG A 143 -4.15 3.97 -10.13
N LEU A 144 -3.30 4.99 -10.15
CA LEU A 144 -2.09 5.06 -9.33
C LEU A 144 -2.40 5.85 -8.06
N GLY A 145 -1.99 5.34 -6.89
CA GLY A 145 -2.10 6.04 -5.62
C GLY A 145 -0.78 6.03 -4.85
N LEU A 146 -0.26 7.21 -4.52
CA LEU A 146 0.96 7.36 -3.74
C LEU A 146 0.60 7.91 -2.35
N ALA A 147 0.98 7.19 -1.30
CA ALA A 147 0.88 7.69 0.07
C ALA A 147 1.89 8.82 0.28
N MET A 148 1.45 9.93 0.87
CA MET A 148 2.31 11.11 1.08
C MET A 148 2.16 11.65 2.50
N SER A 149 3.19 12.33 2.98
CA SER A 149 3.15 13.03 4.27
C SER A 149 3.39 14.51 4.05
N ASN A 150 2.35 15.33 4.25
CA ASN A 150 2.35 16.76 4.03
C ASN A 150 2.72 17.51 5.32
N LEU A 151 3.90 18.12 5.36
CA LEU A 151 4.37 18.87 6.54
C LEU A 151 3.61 20.18 6.77
N ASN A 152 2.97 20.74 5.75
CA ASN A 152 2.12 21.92 5.89
C ASN A 152 0.77 21.55 6.54
N GLY A 153 0.28 20.34 6.28
CA GLY A 153 -1.01 19.85 6.74
C GLY A 153 -2.20 20.42 5.96
N VAL A 154 -3.35 19.76 6.08
CA VAL A 154 -4.63 20.18 5.49
C VAL A 154 -5.72 20.04 6.54
N ASP A 155 -6.56 21.05 6.67
CA ASP A 155 -7.64 21.08 7.67
C ASP A 155 -8.86 20.29 7.20
N TYR A 156 -9.48 19.59 8.16
CA TYR A 156 -10.75 18.87 8.00
C TYR A 156 -11.66 19.25 9.15
N ASN A 157 -12.95 19.48 8.85
CA ASN A 157 -13.93 19.90 9.84
C ASN A 157 -14.97 18.80 10.06
N VAL A 158 -15.34 18.60 11.32
CA VAL A 158 -16.51 17.81 11.70
C VAL A 158 -17.45 18.70 12.51
N GLN A 159 -18.74 18.62 12.23
CA GLN A 159 -19.76 19.34 13.01
C GLN A 159 -19.81 18.77 14.43
N VAL A 160 -19.83 19.64 15.43
CA VAL A 160 -19.92 19.25 16.85
C VAL A 160 -21.08 19.93 17.54
N PHE A 161 -21.55 19.32 18.62
CA PHE A 161 -22.58 19.92 19.47
C PHE A 161 -22.04 21.20 20.12
N SER A 162 -22.68 22.33 19.86
CA SER A 162 -22.41 23.61 20.53
C SER A 162 -23.57 23.96 21.48
N TYR A 163 -23.23 24.51 22.65
CA TYR A 163 -24.20 25.04 23.62
C TYR A 163 -23.99 26.54 23.78
N GLU A 164 -25.02 27.34 23.48
CA GLU A 164 -24.97 28.81 23.36
C GLU A 164 -24.90 29.55 24.71
N THR A 165 -24.04 29.15 25.63
CA THR A 165 -23.72 29.97 26.82
C THR A 165 -22.22 30.19 26.90
N GLU A 166 -21.82 31.41 26.53
CA GLU A 166 -20.50 32.04 26.72
C GLU A 166 -19.25 31.22 26.36
N SER A 167 -18.61 31.61 25.26
CA SER A 167 -17.21 31.32 24.87
C SER A 167 -16.82 29.90 24.43
N LEU A 168 -17.75 28.95 24.33
CA LEU A 168 -17.52 27.59 23.78
C LEU A 168 -18.29 27.30 22.48
N ALA A 169 -18.74 28.33 21.78
CA ALA A 169 -19.46 28.23 20.50
C ALA A 169 -18.50 27.92 19.33
N GLN A 170 -17.88 26.75 19.34
CA GLN A 170 -17.33 26.17 18.12
C GLN A 170 -18.34 25.16 17.59
N ASP A 171 -19.03 25.50 16.49
CA ASP A 171 -19.94 24.58 15.78
C ASP A 171 -19.17 23.50 15.02
N THR A 172 -17.85 23.68 14.87
CA THR A 172 -16.98 22.74 14.14
C THR A 172 -15.73 22.42 14.95
N PHE A 173 -15.37 21.14 14.95
CA PHE A 173 -14.07 20.66 15.41
C PHE A 173 -13.16 20.53 14.19
N THR A 174 -12.11 21.36 14.12
CA THR A 174 -11.12 21.35 13.05
C THR A 174 -9.91 20.51 13.46
N GLN A 175 -9.52 19.58 12.60
CA GLN A 175 -8.28 18.83 12.72
C GLN A 175 -7.41 19.01 11.47
N THR A 176 -6.19 19.50 11.67
CA THR A 176 -5.14 19.48 10.63
C THR A 176 -4.59 18.07 10.50
N ARG A 177 -4.66 17.50 9.29
CA ARG A 177 -4.10 16.18 8.96
C ARG A 177 -2.82 16.35 8.14
N HIS A 178 -1.80 15.60 8.50
CA HIS A 178 -0.52 15.52 7.79
C HIS A 178 -0.40 14.28 6.90
N GLN A 179 -1.31 13.32 7.03
CA GLN A 179 -1.46 12.21 6.09
C GLN A 179 -2.11 12.73 4.80
N ASP A 180 -1.44 12.56 3.68
CA ASP A 180 -1.87 13.05 2.36
C ASP A 180 -1.72 11.94 1.30
N ARG A 181 -2.18 12.20 0.07
CA ARG A 181 -2.05 11.28 -1.06
C ARG A 181 -1.83 12.03 -2.38
N PHE A 182 -1.34 11.32 -3.38
CA PHE A 182 -1.35 11.76 -4.77
C PHE A 182 -1.95 10.64 -5.61
N THR A 183 -3.09 10.90 -6.24
CA THR A 183 -3.76 9.92 -7.10
C THR A 183 -3.87 10.40 -8.54
N GLU A 184 -3.74 9.46 -9.49
CA GLU A 184 -3.84 9.73 -10.93
C GLU A 184 -4.56 8.57 -11.63
N VAL A 185 -5.25 8.89 -12.74
CA VAL A 185 -5.81 7.90 -13.66
C VAL A 185 -4.93 7.85 -14.90
N LEU A 186 -4.16 6.78 -15.03
CA LEU A 186 -3.18 6.61 -16.09
C LEU A 186 -3.80 5.85 -17.27
N GLY A 187 -3.48 6.27 -18.49
CA GLY A 187 -3.90 5.65 -19.74
C GLY A 187 -3.35 6.44 -20.91
N TRP A 188 -3.92 6.30 -22.10
CA TRP A 188 -3.29 6.84 -23.32
C TRP A 188 -2.96 8.36 -23.29
N HIS A 189 -3.77 9.18 -22.61
CA HIS A 189 -3.52 10.63 -22.49
C HIS A 189 -2.35 10.95 -21.54
N SER A 190 -1.96 10.02 -20.68
CA SER A 190 -0.89 10.23 -19.69
C SER A 190 0.50 9.83 -20.19
N ASP A 191 0.64 9.24 -21.39
CA ASP A 191 1.95 8.88 -22.01
C ASP A 191 2.71 10.11 -22.54
N THR A 192 2.98 11.08 -21.67
CA THR A 192 3.69 12.33 -22.01
C THR A 192 4.77 12.65 -20.97
N PHE A 193 5.81 13.37 -21.41
CA PHE A 193 6.90 13.80 -20.52
C PHE A 193 6.39 14.60 -19.32
N SER A 194 5.56 15.63 -19.54
CA SER A 194 5.11 16.53 -18.47
C SER A 194 4.31 15.81 -17.39
N HIS A 195 3.48 14.84 -17.78
CA HIS A 195 2.68 14.09 -16.83
C HIS A 195 3.54 13.15 -15.99
N TRP A 196 4.46 12.40 -16.63
CA TRP A 196 5.39 11.52 -15.92
C TRP A 196 6.47 12.27 -15.12
N GLU A 197 6.84 13.49 -15.50
CA GLU A 197 7.70 14.35 -14.68
C GLU A 197 7.02 14.70 -13.34
N ASN A 198 5.71 14.97 -13.36
CA ASN A 198 4.93 15.20 -12.14
C ASN A 198 4.83 13.92 -11.30
N ILE A 199 4.53 12.77 -11.91
CA ILE A 199 4.44 11.46 -11.21
C ILE A 199 5.79 11.07 -10.60
N THR A 200 6.89 11.23 -11.32
CA THR A 200 8.24 10.91 -10.79
C THR A 200 8.63 11.85 -9.65
N THR A 201 8.19 13.11 -9.69
CA THR A 201 8.33 14.05 -8.58
C THR A 201 7.51 13.61 -7.36
N ALA A 202 6.24 13.23 -7.56
CA ALA A 202 5.37 12.70 -6.51
C ALA A 202 5.91 11.40 -5.90
N SER A 203 6.42 10.50 -6.74
CA SER A 203 7.01 9.22 -6.33
C SER A 203 8.27 9.42 -5.48
N ARG A 204 9.11 10.39 -5.85
CA ARG A 204 10.26 10.78 -5.03
C ARG A 204 9.85 11.41 -3.71
N ALA A 205 8.78 12.20 -3.70
CA ALA A 205 8.27 12.81 -2.48
C ALA A 205 7.70 11.73 -1.54
N CYS A 206 6.99 10.75 -2.10
CA CYS A 206 6.46 9.56 -1.44
C CYS A 206 7.55 8.73 -0.73
N GLY A 207 8.80 8.72 -1.22
CA GLY A 207 9.95 8.05 -0.60
C GLY A 207 11.02 8.95 0.00
N ALA A 208 10.71 10.22 0.26
CA ALA A 208 11.64 11.16 0.88
C ALA A 208 11.75 10.92 2.41
N PHE A 209 12.35 9.80 2.80
CA PHE A 209 12.47 9.38 4.21
C PHE A 209 13.09 10.48 5.07
N PRO A 210 12.44 10.91 6.18
CA PRO A 210 12.92 12.00 7.01
C PRO A 210 14.38 11.83 7.45
N LEU A 211 15.14 12.93 7.45
CA LEU A 211 16.59 12.99 7.73
C LEU A 211 17.49 12.33 6.65
N ALA A 212 17.05 11.24 6.02
CA ALA A 212 17.78 10.61 4.93
C ALA A 212 17.72 11.48 3.66
N PHE A 213 16.51 11.88 3.26
CA PHE A 213 16.26 12.67 2.04
C PHE A 213 15.59 14.00 2.38
N SER A 214 15.79 15.00 1.52
CA SER A 214 15.20 16.33 1.71
C SER A 214 13.71 16.28 1.37
N PRO A 215 12.84 17.00 2.10
CA PRO A 215 11.45 17.17 1.71
C PRO A 215 11.34 17.74 0.29
N ILE A 216 10.34 17.29 -0.47
CA ILE A 216 10.09 17.74 -1.83
C ILE A 216 8.91 18.71 -1.84
N ARG A 217 9.08 19.84 -2.51
CA ARG A 217 8.00 20.79 -2.73
C ARG A 217 7.13 20.34 -3.91
N MET A 218 5.81 20.39 -3.72
CA MET A 218 4.85 20.21 -4.81
C MET A 218 3.68 21.17 -4.65
N THR A 219 3.20 21.69 -5.78
CA THR A 219 1.98 22.48 -5.84
C THR A 219 0.76 21.59 -5.65
N ARG A 220 -0.19 22.05 -4.85
CA ARG A 220 -1.49 21.40 -4.61
C ARG A 220 -2.62 22.40 -4.72
N GLN A 221 -3.74 21.93 -5.21
CA GLN A 221 -4.97 22.69 -5.38
C GLN A 221 -6.14 21.95 -4.74
N TRP A 222 -7.02 22.67 -4.05
CA TRP A 222 -8.17 22.07 -3.37
C TRP A 222 -9.13 21.37 -4.33
N GLN A 223 -9.23 21.83 -5.58
CA GLN A 223 -10.13 21.29 -6.60
C GLN A 223 -9.82 19.83 -6.96
N HIS A 224 -8.62 19.34 -6.63
CA HIS A 224 -8.24 17.95 -6.87
C HIS A 224 -9.05 17.00 -5.97
N ASP A 225 -9.40 15.82 -6.48
CA ASP A 225 -10.22 14.84 -5.77
C ASP A 225 -9.56 14.31 -4.48
N ASP A 226 -8.22 14.36 -4.41
CA ASP A 226 -7.47 14.04 -3.18
C ASP A 226 -7.82 14.93 -1.98
N TYR A 227 -8.44 16.09 -2.23
CA TYR A 227 -8.88 17.05 -1.21
C TYR A 227 -10.39 17.27 -1.24
N LYS A 228 -10.94 17.73 -2.37
CA LYS A 228 -12.36 18.09 -2.47
C LYS A 228 -13.29 16.91 -2.20
N ALA A 229 -13.01 15.75 -2.77
CA ALA A 229 -13.84 14.55 -2.60
C ALA A 229 -13.67 13.90 -1.22
N ARG A 230 -12.78 14.44 -0.38
CA ARG A 230 -12.48 13.95 0.97
C ARG A 230 -12.81 14.97 2.05
N ASP A 231 -13.64 15.96 1.72
CA ASP A 231 -14.12 16.99 2.63
C ASP A 231 -13.02 17.82 3.30
N ALA A 232 -11.90 18.03 2.60
CA ALA A 232 -10.90 18.99 3.04
C ALA A 232 -11.48 20.41 3.04
N VAL A 233 -11.15 21.18 4.09
CA VAL A 233 -11.46 22.61 4.13
C VAL A 233 -10.83 23.29 2.92
N LYS A 234 -11.59 24.17 2.26
CA LYS A 234 -11.14 24.84 1.04
C LYS A 234 -9.87 25.65 1.29
N PHE A 235 -8.86 25.43 0.44
CA PHE A 235 -7.61 26.20 0.42
C PHE A 235 -7.28 26.66 -1.01
N GLU A 236 -6.54 27.76 -1.13
CA GLU A 236 -6.02 28.25 -2.41
C GLU A 236 -4.80 27.43 -2.85
N GLU A 237 -4.48 27.46 -4.15
CA GLU A 237 -3.28 26.79 -4.66
C GLU A 237 -2.03 27.18 -3.85
N ASN A 238 -1.28 26.18 -3.38
CA ASN A 238 -0.15 26.40 -2.50
C ASN A 238 0.96 25.37 -2.72
N GLU A 239 2.20 25.76 -2.40
CA GLU A 239 3.35 24.85 -2.38
C GLU A 239 3.43 24.15 -1.02
N PHE A 240 3.24 22.83 -1.02
CA PHE A 240 3.38 21.99 0.16
C PHE A 240 4.71 21.24 0.16
N CYS A 241 5.23 20.99 1.36
CA CYS A 241 6.45 20.22 1.59
C CYS A 241 6.10 18.80 1.99
N PHE A 242 6.51 17.86 1.16
CA PHE A 242 6.22 16.45 1.35
C PHE A 242 7.46 15.66 1.80
N VAL A 243 7.23 14.73 2.72
CA VAL A 243 8.17 13.68 3.11
C VAL A 243 7.52 12.32 2.87
N ASP A 244 8.28 11.27 3.16
CA ASP A 244 7.88 9.89 2.98
C ASP A 244 6.48 9.58 3.51
N GLY A 245 5.66 8.96 2.65
CA GLY A 245 4.29 8.54 2.97
C GLY A 245 4.21 7.60 4.16
N GLY A 246 5.23 6.76 4.37
CA GLY A 246 5.33 5.83 5.48
C GLY A 246 5.29 6.48 6.87
N THR A 247 5.57 7.78 6.95
CA THR A 247 5.45 8.55 8.20
C THR A 247 4.03 8.51 8.77
N PHE A 248 3.00 8.59 7.91
CA PHE A 248 1.59 8.61 8.34
C PHE A 248 0.71 7.55 7.68
N ASN A 249 1.11 6.98 6.53
CA ASN A 249 0.47 5.81 5.94
C ASN A 249 1.50 4.90 5.24
N ASN A 250 2.02 3.91 5.96
CA ASN A 250 2.96 2.94 5.38
C ASN A 250 2.29 1.75 4.69
N TYR A 251 0.95 1.63 4.81
CA TYR A 251 0.19 0.47 4.35
C TYR A 251 -1.04 0.95 3.56
N PRO A 252 -0.88 1.41 2.30
CA PRO A 252 -1.93 2.09 1.52
C PRO A 252 -2.99 1.12 0.95
N LEU A 253 -3.40 0.11 1.72
CA LEU A 253 -4.44 -0.85 1.34
C LEU A 253 -5.82 -0.19 1.29
N GLY A 254 -6.14 0.68 2.26
CA GLY A 254 -7.40 1.43 2.24
C GLY A 254 -7.48 2.31 0.99
N MET A 255 -6.36 2.94 0.60
CA MET A 255 -6.28 3.68 -0.66
C MET A 255 -6.51 2.78 -1.89
N ALA A 256 -5.95 1.56 -1.92
CA ALA A 256 -6.18 0.62 -3.02
C ALA A 256 -7.66 0.22 -3.12
N VAL A 257 -8.31 0.00 -1.97
CA VAL A 257 -9.76 -0.28 -1.91
C VAL A 257 -10.57 0.92 -2.39
N ASP A 258 -10.25 2.13 -1.94
CA ASP A 258 -10.93 3.36 -2.38
C ASP A 258 -10.85 3.53 -3.90
N LEU A 259 -9.66 3.31 -4.49
CA LEU A 259 -9.45 3.43 -5.92
C LEU A 259 -10.10 2.29 -6.71
N ALA A 260 -10.08 1.05 -6.21
CA ALA A 260 -10.74 -0.09 -6.86
C ALA A 260 -12.26 0.12 -6.94
N LYS A 261 -12.88 0.65 -5.88
CA LYS A 261 -14.30 1.02 -5.87
C LYS A 261 -14.68 2.05 -6.93
N MET A 262 -13.74 2.89 -7.36
CA MET A 262 -13.98 3.84 -8.46
C MET A 262 -13.95 3.18 -9.85
N ASN A 263 -13.46 1.95 -9.96
CA ASN A 263 -13.49 1.13 -11.18
C ASN A 263 -14.62 0.09 -11.16
N ASP A 264 -14.99 -0.37 -9.97
CA ASP A 264 -15.99 -1.41 -9.74
C ASP A 264 -17.39 -0.79 -9.68
N THR A 265 -18.04 -0.71 -10.84
CA THR A 265 -19.35 -0.07 -11.02
C THR A 265 -20.51 -1.07 -10.98
N GLU A 266 -20.24 -2.36 -11.09
CA GLU A 266 -21.25 -3.42 -11.06
C GLU A 266 -21.32 -4.06 -9.67
N ASN A 267 -22.53 -4.41 -9.25
CA ASN A 267 -22.82 -4.99 -7.94
C ASN A 267 -22.15 -6.35 -7.68
N THR A 268 -21.65 -7.03 -8.71
CA THR A 268 -20.96 -8.33 -8.64
C THR A 268 -19.47 -8.25 -8.94
N ASP A 269 -18.91 -7.04 -9.07
CA ASP A 269 -17.47 -6.86 -9.36
C ASP A 269 -16.59 -7.47 -8.26
N TYR A 270 -17.08 -7.57 -7.03
CA TYR A 270 -16.35 -8.22 -5.93
C TYR A 270 -15.97 -9.67 -6.18
N LYS A 271 -16.79 -10.43 -6.92
CA LYS A 271 -16.50 -11.82 -7.31
C LYS A 271 -15.31 -11.91 -8.27
N ARG A 272 -14.95 -10.78 -8.89
CA ARG A 272 -13.86 -10.67 -9.87
C ARG A 272 -12.70 -9.82 -9.38
N ARG A 273 -12.75 -9.32 -8.14
CA ARG A 273 -11.80 -8.36 -7.58
C ARG A 273 -10.89 -9.03 -6.55
N PHE A 274 -9.59 -8.95 -6.78
CA PHE A 274 -8.58 -9.50 -5.89
C PHE A 274 -7.57 -8.44 -5.46
N TYR A 275 -7.09 -8.56 -4.23
CA TYR A 275 -6.12 -7.62 -3.65
C TYR A 275 -4.83 -8.34 -3.33
N PHE A 276 -3.70 -7.78 -3.73
CA PHE A 276 -2.38 -8.21 -3.29
C PHE A 276 -1.78 -7.12 -2.40
N TYR A 277 -1.32 -7.52 -1.23
CA TYR A 277 -0.57 -6.67 -0.33
C TYR A 277 0.85 -7.20 -0.20
N VAL A 278 1.82 -6.38 -0.60
CA VAL A 278 3.24 -6.72 -0.62
C VAL A 278 3.96 -5.91 0.46
N SER A 279 4.67 -6.59 1.35
CA SER A 279 5.36 -5.95 2.47
C SER A 279 6.55 -6.78 2.93
N PRO A 280 7.79 -6.25 3.00
CA PRO A 280 8.92 -7.03 3.47
C PRO A 280 8.84 -7.35 4.97
N THR A 281 8.12 -6.57 5.76
CA THR A 281 7.99 -6.81 7.21
C THR A 281 6.82 -7.75 7.54
N LYS A 282 7.10 -8.81 8.32
CA LYS A 282 6.05 -9.56 9.04
C LYS A 282 5.40 -8.63 10.07
N ARG A 283 4.08 -8.73 10.22
CA ARG A 283 3.32 -7.94 11.21
C ARG A 283 3.44 -8.54 12.61
N GLU A 284 4.62 -8.40 13.21
CA GLU A 284 4.86 -8.79 14.59
C GLU A 284 4.69 -7.60 15.55
N SER A 285 4.68 -7.92 16.85
CA SER A 285 4.51 -6.91 17.89
C SER A 285 5.74 -6.01 17.98
N THR A 286 5.56 -4.71 17.75
CA THR A 286 6.58 -3.68 18.02
C THR A 286 6.59 -3.22 19.49
N ALA A 287 5.84 -3.91 20.37
CA ALA A 287 5.79 -3.57 21.78
C ALA A 287 7.18 -3.68 22.41
N ASN A 288 7.63 -2.62 23.06
CA ASN A 288 8.89 -2.59 23.79
C ASN A 288 8.62 -2.55 25.31
N PRO A 289 8.36 -3.70 25.96
CA PRO A 289 8.03 -3.74 27.39
C PRO A 289 9.21 -3.31 28.28
N THR A 290 10.42 -3.26 27.73
CA THR A 290 11.63 -2.83 28.44
C THR A 290 11.87 -1.32 28.36
N PHE A 291 11.13 -0.59 27.53
CA PHE A 291 11.22 0.87 27.46
C PHE A 291 10.66 1.50 28.73
N ASN A 292 11.51 2.24 29.47
CA ASN A 292 11.14 2.85 30.74
C ASN A 292 11.72 4.27 30.84
N SER A 293 10.91 5.23 31.32
CA SER A 293 11.31 6.60 31.61
C SER A 293 12.47 6.71 32.62
N ASP A 294 12.61 5.76 33.54
CA ASP A 294 13.66 5.78 34.57
C ASP A 294 15.06 5.53 34.01
N THR A 295 15.14 4.87 32.84
CA THR A 295 16.40 4.45 32.22
C THR A 295 16.64 5.08 30.85
N SER A 296 15.61 5.65 30.23
CA SER A 296 15.69 6.23 28.89
C SER A 296 16.13 7.70 28.95
N ASN A 297 17.07 8.08 28.08
CA ASN A 297 17.42 9.49 27.90
C ASN A 297 16.52 10.18 26.85
N LEU A 298 16.57 11.51 26.79
CA LEU A 298 15.76 12.32 25.87
C LEU A 298 15.90 11.91 24.39
N LEU A 299 17.09 11.47 23.96
CA LEU A 299 17.31 11.02 22.59
C LEU A 299 16.66 9.67 22.32
N GLU A 300 16.65 8.77 23.30
CA GLU A 300 15.94 7.48 23.21
C GLU A 300 14.42 7.68 23.20
N ILE A 301 13.91 8.62 24.00
CA ILE A 301 12.49 9.01 23.97
C ILE A 301 12.11 9.57 22.60
N ALA A 302 12.90 10.51 22.07
CA ALA A 302 12.63 11.08 20.74
C ALA A 302 12.70 10.02 19.63
N ALA A 303 13.67 9.10 19.71
CA ALA A 303 13.77 7.98 18.77
C ALA A 303 12.56 7.05 18.86
N GLN A 304 12.14 6.69 20.08
CA GLN A 304 10.97 5.84 20.29
C GLN A 304 9.68 6.53 19.82
N LEU A 305 9.52 7.84 20.01
CA LEU A 305 8.38 8.60 19.47
C LEU A 305 8.34 8.54 17.93
N GLY A 306 9.49 8.73 17.28
CA GLY A 306 9.60 8.59 15.82
C GLY A 306 9.21 7.18 15.35
N THR A 307 9.75 6.15 16.00
CA THR A 307 9.38 4.74 15.72
C THR A 307 7.89 4.50 15.95
N SER A 308 7.32 5.00 17.05
CA SER A 308 5.88 4.82 17.34
C SER A 308 5.00 5.44 16.27
N ILE A 309 5.32 6.65 15.78
CA ILE A 309 4.59 7.29 14.67
C ILE A 309 4.65 6.39 13.41
N PHE A 310 5.85 5.94 13.05
CA PHE A 310 6.09 5.14 11.83
C PHE A 310 5.51 3.71 11.88
N THR A 311 5.35 3.14 13.09
CA THR A 311 4.76 1.80 13.27
C THR A 311 3.25 1.84 13.44
N GLN A 312 2.71 2.94 13.96
CA GLN A 312 1.27 3.15 14.12
C GLN A 312 0.60 3.54 12.78
N SER A 313 1.35 4.14 11.86
CA SER A 313 0.90 4.56 10.52
C SER A 313 0.56 3.39 9.59
N GLY A 314 -0.68 2.88 9.72
CA GLY A 314 -1.34 2.05 8.71
C GLY A 314 -2.01 0.77 9.22
N PHE A 315 -1.81 0.39 10.49
CA PHE A 315 -2.54 -0.76 11.08
C PHE A 315 -4.05 -0.49 11.18
N GLN A 316 -4.44 0.78 11.32
CA GLN A 316 -5.83 1.20 11.40
C GLN A 316 -6.64 0.83 10.15
N GLU A 317 -6.08 0.99 8.95
CA GLU A 317 -6.78 0.63 7.70
C GLU A 317 -7.02 -0.89 7.62
N TRP A 318 -6.08 -1.71 8.09
CA TRP A 318 -6.22 -3.15 8.16
C TRP A 318 -7.29 -3.61 9.14
N LEU A 319 -7.37 -2.98 10.33
CA LEU A 319 -8.44 -3.24 11.28
C LEU A 319 -9.81 -2.93 10.67
N ILE A 320 -9.93 -1.84 9.90
CA ILE A 320 -11.17 -1.49 9.22
C ILE A 320 -11.55 -2.57 8.20
N GLN A 321 -10.62 -3.03 7.35
CA GLN A 321 -10.93 -4.06 6.35
C GLN A 321 -11.25 -5.42 7.00
N ALA A 322 -10.49 -5.83 8.02
CA ALA A 322 -10.76 -7.06 8.76
C ALA A 322 -12.12 -7.02 9.48
N LYS A 323 -12.46 -5.88 10.09
CA LYS A 323 -13.78 -5.67 10.73
C LYS A 323 -14.91 -5.74 9.69
N ASN A 324 -14.76 -5.09 8.54
CA ASN A 324 -15.76 -5.15 7.47
C ASN A 324 -15.96 -6.58 6.97
N ASN A 325 -14.87 -7.31 6.64
CA ASN A 325 -14.95 -8.72 6.23
C ASN A 325 -15.65 -9.58 7.29
N ALA A 326 -15.32 -9.41 8.59
CA ALA A 326 -15.94 -10.19 9.66
C ALA A 326 -17.45 -9.90 9.83
N LEU A 327 -17.87 -8.65 9.58
CA LEU A 327 -19.30 -8.29 9.60
C LEU A 327 -20.05 -8.85 8.39
N ILE A 328 -19.43 -8.86 7.21
CA ILE A 328 -20.02 -9.45 5.99
C ILE A 328 -20.18 -10.96 6.14
N ILE A 329 -19.13 -11.67 6.58
CA ILE A 329 -19.20 -13.11 6.85
C ILE A 329 -20.33 -13.43 7.84
N ARG A 330 -20.47 -12.63 8.90
CA ARG A 330 -21.56 -12.80 9.87
C ARG A 330 -22.93 -12.58 9.22
N LEU A 331 -23.09 -11.56 8.38
CA LEU A 331 -24.33 -11.30 7.66
C LEU A 331 -24.67 -12.49 6.75
N ASP A 332 -23.70 -13.04 6.02
CA ASP A 332 -23.90 -14.19 5.14
C ASP A 332 -24.32 -15.45 5.93
N GLU A 333 -23.67 -15.72 7.07
CA GLU A 333 -24.07 -16.81 7.97
C GLU A 333 -25.50 -16.64 8.51
N GLN A 334 -25.88 -15.41 8.85
CA GLN A 334 -27.25 -15.08 9.28
C GLN A 334 -28.26 -15.20 8.14
N ALA A 335 -27.91 -14.77 6.93
CA ALA A 335 -28.73 -14.90 5.73
C ALA A 335 -29.04 -16.39 5.45
N ILE A 336 -28.02 -17.25 5.49
CA ILE A 336 -28.18 -18.71 5.33
C ILE A 336 -29.09 -19.28 6.42
N THR A 337 -28.93 -18.85 7.67
CA THR A 337 -29.78 -19.30 8.78
C THR A 337 -31.25 -18.90 8.58
N LEU A 338 -31.50 -17.65 8.19
CA LEU A 338 -32.85 -17.14 7.90
C LEU A 338 -33.50 -17.87 6.72
N ARG A 339 -32.73 -18.17 5.66
CA ARG A 339 -33.20 -18.96 4.52
C ARG A 339 -33.74 -20.31 4.98
N ASP A 340 -32.99 -20.97 5.87
CA ASP A 340 -33.33 -22.29 6.38
C ASP A 340 -34.62 -22.28 7.21
N GLU A 341 -34.84 -21.22 8.00
CA GLU A 341 -36.10 -20.97 8.70
C GLU A 341 -37.26 -20.73 7.73
N TYR A 342 -37.02 -19.98 6.65
CA TYR A 342 -38.06 -19.59 5.71
C TYR A 342 -38.58 -20.74 4.85
N TYR A 343 -37.81 -21.82 4.68
CA TYR A 343 -38.34 -23.07 4.12
C TYR A 343 -39.43 -23.74 4.97
N LEU A 344 -39.52 -23.39 6.26
CA LEU A 344 -40.45 -24.01 7.22
C LEU A 344 -41.71 -23.17 7.45
N LEU A 345 -41.75 -21.92 6.96
CA LEU A 345 -42.85 -21.00 7.20
C LEU A 345 -44.08 -21.30 6.35
N SER A 346 -45.25 -21.04 6.94
CA SER A 346 -46.52 -21.04 6.20
C SER A 346 -46.70 -19.74 5.41
N GLN A 347 -47.58 -19.73 4.40
CA GLN A 347 -47.89 -18.52 3.64
C GLN A 347 -48.48 -17.40 4.51
N GLU A 348 -49.28 -17.74 5.52
CA GLU A 348 -49.82 -16.76 6.48
C GLU A 348 -48.69 -16.14 7.33
N SER A 349 -47.71 -16.96 7.75
CA SER A 349 -46.54 -16.49 8.50
C SER A 349 -45.65 -15.57 7.65
N ILE A 350 -45.39 -15.94 6.39
CA ILE A 350 -44.61 -15.10 5.45
C ILE A 350 -45.28 -13.73 5.27
N ALA A 351 -46.60 -13.71 5.06
CA ALA A 351 -47.34 -12.45 4.92
C ALA A 351 -47.30 -11.59 6.19
N ALA A 352 -47.40 -12.21 7.37
CA ALA A 352 -47.31 -11.51 8.65
C ALA A 352 -45.92 -10.90 8.90
N GLU A 353 -44.85 -11.64 8.61
CA GLU A 353 -43.48 -11.13 8.73
C GLU A 353 -43.17 -10.03 7.70
N GLN A 354 -43.64 -10.19 6.45
CA GLN A 354 -43.50 -9.16 5.42
C GLN A 354 -44.18 -7.85 5.81
N ALA A 355 -45.33 -7.91 6.49
CA ALA A 355 -46.02 -6.74 7.00
C ALA A 355 -45.22 -5.98 8.09
N ILE A 356 -44.30 -6.66 8.79
CA ILE A 356 -43.39 -6.07 9.79
C ILE A 356 -42.14 -5.49 9.12
N ILE A 357 -41.56 -6.22 8.15
CA ILE A 357 -40.34 -5.80 7.46
C ILE A 357 -40.57 -4.58 6.56
N THR A 358 -41.73 -4.48 5.92
CA THR A 358 -42.01 -3.39 4.96
C THR A 358 -41.89 -1.98 5.59
N PRO A 359 -42.47 -1.68 6.76
CA PRO A 359 -42.21 -0.42 7.46
C PRO A 359 -40.75 -0.20 7.88
N LEU A 360 -40.02 -1.27 8.22
CA LEU A 360 -38.60 -1.17 8.58
C LEU A 360 -37.75 -0.77 7.38
N ILE A 361 -37.98 -1.33 6.20
CA ILE A 361 -37.32 -0.90 4.96
C ILE A 361 -37.54 0.60 4.76
N LEU A 362 -38.78 1.07 4.86
CA LEU A 362 -39.08 2.49 4.67
C LEU A 362 -38.31 3.38 5.64
N GLN A 363 -38.15 2.97 6.90
CA GLN A 363 -37.39 3.72 7.89
C GLN A 363 -35.87 3.64 7.66
N THR A 364 -35.34 2.43 7.46
CA THR A 364 -33.91 2.17 7.28
C THR A 364 -33.35 2.81 6.01
N PHE A 365 -34.17 2.94 4.96
CA PHE A 365 -33.82 3.62 3.72
C PHE A 365 -34.38 5.05 3.61
N SER A 366 -35.01 5.59 4.66
CA SER A 366 -35.43 7.00 4.68
C SER A 366 -34.25 7.93 4.98
N GLY A 367 -33.83 8.72 3.99
CA GLY A 367 -32.74 9.69 4.13
C GLY A 367 -31.75 9.60 2.96
N ASN A 368 -32.06 10.25 1.84
CA ASN A 368 -31.16 10.28 0.68
C ASN A 368 -30.04 11.30 0.89
N ASN A 369 -28.92 10.85 1.47
CA ASN A 369 -27.64 11.55 1.47
C ASN A 369 -26.62 10.84 0.54
N GLY A 370 -27.05 10.42 -0.66
CA GLY A 370 -26.16 9.78 -1.65
C GLY A 370 -25.96 8.26 -1.47
N ASP A 371 -26.76 7.64 -0.62
CA ASP A 371 -26.73 6.21 -0.30
C ASP A 371 -27.56 5.35 -1.29
N GLU A 372 -27.24 4.05 -1.42
CA GLU A 372 -27.96 3.08 -2.28
C GLU A 372 -29.46 3.02 -1.94
N SER A 373 -30.33 3.06 -2.97
CA SER A 373 -31.78 2.92 -2.80
C SER A 373 -32.17 1.49 -2.46
N TYR A 374 -33.35 1.31 -1.84
CA TYR A 374 -33.86 -0.03 -1.53
C TYR A 374 -33.99 -0.90 -2.78
N GLU A 375 -34.47 -0.34 -3.91
CA GLU A 375 -34.64 -1.10 -5.16
C GLU A 375 -33.31 -1.63 -5.69
N ASN A 376 -32.25 -0.82 -5.61
CA ASN A 376 -30.91 -1.22 -6.02
C ASN A 376 -30.33 -2.27 -5.08
N ALA A 377 -30.48 -2.07 -3.76
CA ALA A 377 -30.04 -3.02 -2.75
C ALA A 377 -30.74 -4.36 -2.91
N PHE A 378 -32.07 -4.36 -3.10
CA PHE A 378 -32.85 -5.58 -3.34
C PHE A 378 -32.36 -6.32 -4.59
N ALA A 379 -32.17 -5.61 -5.71
CA ALA A 379 -31.70 -6.22 -6.94
C ALA A 379 -30.31 -6.85 -6.78
N ARG A 380 -29.38 -6.14 -6.14
CA ARG A 380 -28.03 -6.62 -5.82
C ARG A 380 -28.05 -7.86 -4.93
N LEU A 381 -28.77 -7.78 -3.81
CA LEU A 381 -28.81 -8.85 -2.82
C LEU A 381 -29.50 -10.10 -3.39
N ALA A 382 -30.57 -9.92 -4.18
CA ALA A 382 -31.21 -11.01 -4.89
C ALA A 382 -30.25 -11.72 -5.85
N GLU A 383 -29.37 -10.98 -6.54
CA GLU A 383 -28.33 -11.56 -7.41
C GLU A 383 -27.22 -12.23 -6.60
N GLN A 384 -26.75 -11.59 -5.52
CA GLN A 384 -25.69 -12.10 -4.64
C GLN A 384 -26.05 -13.45 -4.04
N TYR A 385 -27.25 -13.57 -3.46
CA TYR A 385 -27.73 -14.76 -2.77
C TYR A 385 -28.52 -15.72 -3.69
N ALA A 386 -28.52 -15.51 -5.01
CA ALA A 386 -29.26 -16.36 -5.95
C ALA A 386 -28.77 -17.82 -5.95
N GLU A 387 -27.45 -18.03 -5.86
CA GLU A 387 -26.87 -19.37 -5.84
C GLU A 387 -27.23 -20.14 -4.56
N ASP A 388 -27.44 -19.46 -3.43
CA ASP A 388 -27.78 -20.07 -2.14
C ASP A 388 -29.18 -20.71 -2.11
N VAL A 389 -30.03 -20.42 -3.08
CA VAL A 389 -31.38 -21.00 -3.21
C VAL A 389 -31.56 -21.79 -4.52
N LYS A 390 -30.51 -21.93 -5.33
CA LYS A 390 -30.57 -22.54 -6.66
C LYS A 390 -31.03 -24.00 -6.62
N ASP A 391 -30.47 -24.79 -5.71
CA ASP A 391 -30.78 -26.22 -5.58
C ASP A 391 -32.14 -26.46 -4.90
N LYS A 392 -32.58 -25.52 -4.05
CA LYS A 392 -33.86 -25.56 -3.33
C LYS A 392 -34.52 -24.18 -3.35
N PRO A 393 -35.32 -23.85 -4.39
CA PRO A 393 -35.91 -22.52 -4.49
C PRO A 393 -36.91 -22.21 -3.36
N LEU A 394 -36.84 -21.01 -2.81
CA LEU A 394 -37.90 -20.43 -1.97
C LEU A 394 -39.10 -20.06 -2.84
N SER A 395 -40.31 -19.99 -2.26
CA SER A 395 -41.45 -19.38 -2.95
C SER A 395 -41.20 -17.90 -3.19
N PRO A 396 -41.77 -17.26 -4.23
CA PRO A 396 -41.51 -15.85 -4.53
C PRO A 396 -41.66 -14.90 -3.33
N ASP A 397 -42.71 -15.06 -2.54
CA ASP A 397 -42.95 -14.23 -1.35
C ASP A 397 -41.95 -14.48 -0.22
N ALA A 398 -41.50 -15.73 -0.05
CA ALA A 398 -40.49 -16.09 0.94
C ALA A 398 -39.09 -15.60 0.52
N PHE A 399 -38.77 -15.68 -0.77
CA PHE A 399 -37.54 -15.15 -1.32
C PHE A 399 -37.50 -13.62 -1.17
N LYS A 400 -38.61 -12.94 -1.47
CA LYS A 400 -38.71 -11.50 -1.25
C LYS A 400 -38.52 -11.15 0.21
N LEU A 401 -39.24 -11.80 1.13
CA LEU A 401 -39.09 -11.58 2.57
C LEU A 401 -37.65 -11.80 3.03
N TRP A 402 -36.98 -12.82 2.49
CA TRP A 402 -35.58 -13.11 2.79
C TRP A 402 -34.64 -11.99 2.38
N ILE A 403 -34.68 -11.57 1.12
CA ILE A 403 -33.84 -10.49 0.60
C ILE A 403 -34.16 -9.16 1.31
N ASP A 404 -35.44 -8.88 1.58
CA ASP A 404 -35.87 -7.70 2.33
C ASP A 404 -35.26 -7.66 3.74
N THR A 405 -35.31 -8.78 4.47
CA THR A 405 -34.72 -8.89 5.82
C THR A 405 -33.21 -8.68 5.76
N ILE A 406 -32.52 -9.28 4.78
CA ILE A 406 -31.08 -9.06 4.58
C ILE A 406 -30.78 -7.60 4.28
N ALA A 407 -31.56 -6.94 3.41
CA ALA A 407 -31.37 -5.54 3.06
C ALA A 407 -31.48 -4.62 4.30
N VAL A 408 -32.42 -4.88 5.20
CA VAL A 408 -32.56 -4.14 6.45
C VAL A 408 -31.34 -4.36 7.36
N LEU A 409 -30.88 -5.61 7.51
CA LEU A 409 -29.72 -5.94 8.34
C LEU A 409 -28.43 -5.32 7.79
N GLU A 410 -28.18 -5.46 6.49
CA GLU A 410 -27.02 -4.93 5.79
C GLU A 410 -26.95 -3.41 5.91
N LYS A 411 -28.06 -2.73 5.61
CA LYS A 411 -28.15 -1.27 5.66
C LYS A 411 -27.99 -0.74 7.07
N SER A 412 -28.61 -1.38 8.07
CA SER A 412 -28.51 -0.99 9.48
C SER A 412 -27.11 -1.21 10.06
N ALA A 413 -26.34 -2.14 9.51
CA ALA A 413 -24.95 -2.40 9.88
C ALA A 413 -23.95 -1.50 9.12
N GLU A 414 -24.43 -0.56 8.30
CA GLU A 414 -23.63 0.26 7.37
C GLU A 414 -22.73 -0.60 6.47
N LEU A 415 -23.18 -1.79 6.09
CA LEU A 415 -22.45 -2.67 5.20
C LEU A 415 -22.62 -2.25 3.75
N GLY A 416 -23.86 -2.07 3.27
CA GLY A 416 -24.18 -1.56 1.93
C GLY A 416 -23.26 -2.13 0.84
N LEU A 417 -22.63 -1.25 0.06
CA LEU A 417 -21.68 -1.61 -1.02
C LEU A 417 -20.28 -2.04 -0.51
N LYS A 418 -20.15 -2.54 0.72
CA LYS A 418 -18.88 -3.08 1.21
C LYS A 418 -18.81 -4.55 0.84
N ASP A 419 -17.87 -4.88 -0.04
CA ASP A 419 -17.69 -6.27 -0.44
C ASP A 419 -16.72 -7.04 0.44
N LEU A 420 -16.90 -8.37 0.50
CA LEU A 420 -15.91 -9.30 1.03
C LEU A 420 -14.64 -9.21 0.18
N LYS A 421 -13.50 -8.98 0.81
CA LYS A 421 -12.22 -8.79 0.09
C LYS A 421 -11.32 -9.99 0.28
N THR A 422 -10.88 -10.56 -0.84
CA THR A 422 -9.79 -11.55 -0.87
C THR A 422 -8.46 -10.80 -0.97
N ILE A 423 -7.73 -10.75 0.15
CA ILE A 423 -6.45 -10.03 0.27
C ILE A 423 -5.32 -11.05 0.45
N TYR A 424 -4.54 -11.27 -0.60
CA TYR A 424 -3.31 -12.06 -0.55
C TYR A 424 -2.19 -11.21 0.07
N THR A 425 -1.55 -11.73 1.11
CA THR A 425 -0.42 -11.06 1.76
C THR A 425 0.88 -11.77 1.41
N ILE A 426 1.84 -11.02 0.87
CA ILE A 426 3.20 -11.50 0.59
C ILE A 426 4.15 -10.78 1.53
N SER A 427 4.65 -11.48 2.53
CA SER A 427 5.58 -10.94 3.53
C SER A 427 6.77 -11.85 3.82
N ALA A 428 7.86 -11.28 4.32
CA ALA A 428 9.03 -12.05 4.74
C ALA A 428 9.05 -12.23 6.26
N ASP A 429 9.68 -13.33 6.68
CA ASP A 429 9.92 -13.64 8.08
C ASP A 429 10.99 -12.74 8.70
N GLU A 430 10.94 -12.55 10.02
CA GLU A 430 12.03 -11.86 10.74
C GLU A 430 13.38 -12.55 10.45
N ASP A 431 14.44 -11.75 10.37
CA ASP A 431 15.82 -12.17 10.07
C ASP A 431 16.03 -12.83 8.69
N CYS A 432 15.01 -12.87 7.82
CA CYS A 432 15.15 -13.43 6.48
C CYS A 432 15.60 -12.42 5.42
N LEU A 433 15.62 -11.13 5.76
CA LEU A 433 16.04 -10.03 4.89
C LEU A 433 17.31 -9.36 5.42
N VAL A 434 18.24 -9.11 4.50
CA VAL A 434 19.53 -8.50 4.82
C VAL A 434 19.38 -6.99 4.93
N GLY A 435 18.56 -6.40 4.06
CA GLY A 435 18.33 -4.98 3.98
C GLY A 435 17.74 -4.38 5.25
N ASP A 436 17.00 -5.16 6.07
CA ASP A 436 16.31 -4.72 7.30
C ASP A 436 17.23 -4.03 8.32
N LEU A 437 18.51 -4.39 8.34
CA LEU A 437 19.51 -3.75 9.20
C LEU A 437 19.65 -2.25 8.86
N LEU A 438 20.04 -1.46 9.87
CA LEU A 438 20.14 0.00 9.78
C LEU A 438 18.81 0.68 9.36
N GLN A 439 17.67 0.22 9.89
CA GLN A 439 16.34 0.75 9.54
C GLN A 439 16.04 0.61 8.04
N SER A 440 16.29 -0.58 7.49
CA SER A 440 16.09 -0.89 6.07
C SER A 440 17.04 -0.16 5.09
N PHE A 441 18.18 0.38 5.56
CA PHE A 441 19.18 1.05 4.71
C PHE A 441 20.37 0.16 4.33
N LEU A 442 20.58 -0.99 5.00
CA LEU A 442 21.78 -1.80 4.76
C LEU A 442 21.86 -2.29 3.31
N GLY A 443 20.72 -2.53 2.66
CA GLY A 443 20.67 -2.97 1.26
C GLY A 443 21.45 -2.06 0.31
N PHE A 444 21.49 -0.74 0.55
CA PHE A 444 22.25 0.17 -0.34
C PHE A 444 23.77 -0.06 -0.32
N PHE A 445 24.31 -0.72 0.70
CA PHE A 445 25.76 -0.84 0.89
C PHE A 445 26.42 -1.89 -0.02
N ASP A 446 25.69 -2.91 -0.47
CA ASP A 446 26.21 -3.95 -1.35
C ASP A 446 25.09 -4.48 -2.25
N GLU A 447 25.37 -4.63 -3.53
CA GLU A 447 24.45 -5.22 -4.52
C GLU A 447 23.99 -6.61 -4.10
N LYS A 448 24.86 -7.41 -3.48
CA LYS A 448 24.54 -8.78 -3.06
C LYS A 448 23.39 -8.82 -2.06
N PHE A 449 23.24 -7.78 -1.22
CA PHE A 449 22.17 -7.73 -0.23
C PHE A 449 20.82 -7.48 -0.93
N ARG A 450 20.78 -6.53 -1.86
CA ARG A 450 19.58 -6.23 -2.65
C ARG A 450 19.20 -7.39 -3.55
N HIS A 451 20.17 -8.06 -4.15
CA HIS A 451 19.94 -9.27 -4.91
C HIS A 451 19.35 -10.37 -4.02
N TYR A 452 19.92 -10.61 -2.83
CA TYR A 452 19.41 -11.60 -1.89
C TYR A 452 17.96 -11.29 -1.46
N ASP A 453 17.64 -10.04 -1.12
CA ASP A 453 16.30 -9.62 -0.74
C ASP A 453 15.31 -9.71 -1.91
N TYR A 454 15.74 -9.39 -3.14
CA TYR A 454 14.96 -9.58 -4.37
C TYR A 454 14.60 -11.05 -4.60
N GLN A 455 15.58 -11.96 -4.50
CA GLN A 455 15.31 -13.40 -4.62
C GLN A 455 14.36 -13.89 -3.51
N ARG A 456 14.40 -13.26 -2.32
CA ARG A 456 13.50 -13.61 -1.21
C ARG A 456 12.07 -13.20 -1.53
N GLY A 457 11.90 -12.02 -2.13
CA GLY A 457 10.62 -11.55 -2.65
C GLY A 457 10.03 -12.50 -3.68
N ARG A 458 10.87 -12.95 -4.63
CA ARG A 458 10.45 -13.96 -5.62
C ARG A 458 9.97 -15.24 -4.97
N LEU A 459 10.77 -15.84 -4.08
CA LEU A 459 10.42 -17.07 -3.39
C LEU A 459 9.09 -16.96 -2.63
N ASN A 460 8.90 -15.87 -1.88
CA ASN A 460 7.68 -15.67 -1.12
C ASN A 460 6.44 -15.50 -2.01
N ALA A 461 6.57 -14.79 -3.13
CA ALA A 461 5.50 -14.68 -4.12
C ALA A 461 5.19 -16.03 -4.78
N MET A 462 6.20 -16.84 -5.11
CA MET A 462 6.02 -18.20 -5.63
C MET A 462 5.25 -19.09 -4.65
N HIS A 463 5.52 -19.01 -3.35
CA HIS A 463 4.74 -19.71 -2.33
C HIS A 463 3.27 -19.27 -2.29
N VAL A 464 3.00 -17.97 -2.37
CA VAL A 464 1.62 -17.46 -2.41
C VAL A 464 0.90 -17.88 -3.69
N ILE A 465 1.57 -17.84 -4.85
CA ILE A 465 1.05 -18.36 -6.12
C ILE A 465 0.71 -19.84 -6.00
N ASN A 466 1.59 -20.66 -5.43
CA ASN A 466 1.33 -22.09 -5.22
C ASN A 466 0.15 -22.33 -4.27
N GLY A 467 -0.01 -21.52 -3.22
CA GLY A 467 -1.18 -21.57 -2.33
C GLY A 467 -2.49 -21.21 -3.04
N ILE A 468 -2.47 -20.23 -3.94
CA ILE A 468 -3.61 -19.90 -4.80
C ILE A 468 -3.97 -21.09 -5.70
N LEU A 469 -2.97 -21.72 -6.33
CA LEU A 469 -3.17 -22.85 -7.24
C LEU A 469 -3.67 -24.12 -6.54
N SER A 470 -3.23 -24.38 -5.30
CA SER A 470 -3.69 -25.54 -4.52
C SER A 470 -5.05 -25.34 -3.86
N GLY A 471 -5.51 -24.09 -3.75
CA GLY A 471 -6.68 -23.73 -2.94
C GLY A 471 -6.45 -23.95 -1.43
N GLU A 472 -5.18 -24.05 -1.00
CA GLU A 472 -4.83 -24.23 0.41
C GLU A 472 -4.88 -22.90 1.16
N ASN A 473 -5.75 -22.83 2.19
CA ASN A 473 -5.80 -21.75 3.16
C ASN A 473 -4.94 -22.07 4.39
N THR A 474 -3.62 -22.12 4.25
CA THR A 474 -2.72 -22.36 5.40
C THR A 474 -2.31 -21.06 6.09
N SER A 475 -2.67 -20.89 7.37
CA SER A 475 -1.95 -20.01 8.30
C SER A 475 -1.15 -20.88 9.28
N GLU A 476 0.08 -20.46 9.63
CA GLU A 476 0.95 -21.12 10.63
C GLU A 476 0.30 -21.28 12.03
N LYS A 477 -0.86 -20.65 12.27
CA LYS A 477 -1.57 -20.66 13.57
C LYS A 477 -2.93 -21.36 13.54
N GLY A 478 -3.25 -22.12 12.50
CA GLY A 478 -4.48 -22.93 12.47
C GLY A 478 -5.78 -22.11 12.46
N VAL A 479 -5.70 -20.79 12.23
CA VAL A 479 -6.89 -20.00 11.90
C VAL A 479 -7.10 -20.19 10.40
N LYS A 480 -8.03 -21.08 10.04
CA LYS A 480 -8.63 -21.07 8.71
C LYS A 480 -9.28 -19.70 8.54
N GLN A 481 -8.73 -18.84 7.68
CA GLN A 481 -9.60 -17.90 7.00
C GLN A 481 -10.49 -18.79 6.11
N LEU A 482 -11.73 -18.98 6.55
CA LEU A 482 -12.76 -19.56 5.71
C LEU A 482 -13.00 -18.58 4.57
N ILE A 483 -12.50 -18.92 3.38
CA ILE A 483 -13.22 -18.62 2.14
C ILE A 483 -13.19 -19.92 1.33
N PRO A 484 -14.14 -20.85 1.53
CA PRO A 484 -14.40 -21.87 0.54
C PRO A 484 -14.87 -21.20 -0.76
N GLY A 485 -14.15 -21.38 -1.88
CA GLY A 485 -14.75 -21.30 -3.21
C GLY A 485 -14.24 -20.27 -4.23
N GLU A 486 -13.52 -19.20 -3.86
CA GLU A 486 -13.19 -18.13 -4.84
C GLU A 486 -11.75 -17.59 -4.70
N HIS A 487 -10.74 -18.46 -4.75
CA HIS A 487 -9.38 -18.00 -5.03
C HIS A 487 -9.30 -17.36 -6.42
N LEU A 488 -8.29 -16.52 -6.66
CA LEU A 488 -8.00 -15.97 -7.99
C LEU A 488 -7.85 -17.16 -8.94
N PRO A 489 -8.70 -17.31 -9.98
CA PRO A 489 -8.71 -18.50 -10.82
C PRO A 489 -7.54 -18.47 -11.81
N LEU A 490 -6.36 -18.69 -11.24
CA LEU A 490 -5.08 -18.74 -11.91
C LEU A 490 -4.90 -20.12 -12.54
N ASN A 491 -4.57 -20.14 -13.82
CA ASN A 491 -4.42 -21.36 -14.63
C ASN A 491 -3.03 -21.40 -15.27
N ILE A 492 -2.05 -21.78 -14.45
CA ILE A 492 -0.64 -21.94 -14.81
C ILE A 492 -0.06 -23.17 -14.09
N SER A 493 1.16 -23.56 -14.42
CA SER A 493 1.86 -24.61 -13.66
C SER A 493 2.33 -24.09 -12.30
N ALA A 494 2.37 -24.97 -11.29
CA ALA A 494 2.95 -24.65 -10.00
C ALA A 494 4.41 -24.18 -10.15
N ARG A 495 4.80 -23.20 -9.34
CA ARG A 495 6.14 -22.63 -9.30
C ARG A 495 7.10 -23.58 -8.60
N ASP A 496 8.19 -23.95 -9.28
CA ASP A 496 9.28 -24.74 -8.68
C ASP A 496 10.18 -23.83 -7.84
N THR A 497 10.16 -24.01 -6.51
CA THR A 497 10.95 -23.21 -5.57
C THR A 497 12.33 -23.81 -5.27
N SER A 498 12.61 -25.04 -5.72
CA SER A 498 13.76 -25.84 -5.28
C SER A 498 15.11 -25.15 -5.47
N THR A 499 15.27 -24.38 -6.55
CA THR A 499 16.52 -23.64 -6.84
C THR A 499 16.72 -22.48 -5.87
N LEU A 500 15.66 -21.72 -5.56
CA LEU A 500 15.73 -20.62 -4.58
C LEU A 500 15.85 -21.15 -3.16
N ASP A 501 15.15 -22.24 -2.82
CA ASP A 501 15.29 -22.93 -1.55
C ASP A 501 16.75 -23.37 -1.31
N ALA A 502 17.38 -23.97 -2.33
CA ALA A 502 18.78 -24.34 -2.29
C ALA A 502 19.72 -23.11 -2.19
N TYR A 503 19.42 -22.02 -2.89
CA TYR A 503 20.17 -20.76 -2.79
C TYR A 503 20.15 -20.22 -1.36
N PHE A 504 18.99 -20.17 -0.70
CA PHE A 504 18.87 -19.68 0.66
C PHE A 504 19.45 -20.62 1.71
N ALA A 505 19.31 -21.93 1.53
CA ALA A 505 19.91 -22.92 2.43
C ALA A 505 21.46 -22.85 2.44
N ASN A 506 22.06 -22.48 1.31
CA ASN A 506 23.52 -22.35 1.16
C ASN A 506 24.04 -20.93 1.41
N SER A 507 23.16 -19.93 1.48
CA SER A 507 23.55 -18.55 1.73
C SER A 507 23.82 -18.31 3.21
N THR A 508 24.85 -17.51 3.50
CA THR A 508 25.12 -17.00 4.85
C THR A 508 24.71 -15.54 5.00
N LEU A 509 24.09 -14.95 3.97
CA LEU A 509 23.81 -13.50 3.94
C LEU A 509 22.78 -13.08 5.00
N ASN A 510 21.82 -13.94 5.37
CA ASN A 510 20.89 -13.67 6.48
C ASN A 510 21.55 -13.60 7.87
N LYS A 511 22.83 -13.97 8.00
CA LYS A 511 23.57 -13.93 9.27
C LYS A 511 24.59 -12.80 9.34
N ILE A 512 24.64 -11.95 8.32
CA ILE A 512 25.61 -10.87 8.28
C ILE A 512 25.18 -9.75 9.22
N SER A 513 26.15 -8.97 9.66
CA SER A 513 25.90 -7.68 10.29
C SER A 513 26.55 -6.56 9.51
N VAL A 514 26.31 -5.33 9.93
CA VAL A 514 26.93 -4.13 9.33
C VAL A 514 28.46 -4.23 9.31
N LYS A 515 29.06 -5.04 10.20
CA LYS A 515 30.51 -5.23 10.25
C LYS A 515 31.09 -5.96 9.03
N ASP A 516 30.27 -6.73 8.33
CA ASP A 516 30.67 -7.57 7.20
C ASP A 516 30.68 -6.76 5.89
N VAL A 517 30.10 -5.56 5.89
CA VAL A 517 30.26 -4.58 4.83
C VAL A 517 31.71 -4.12 4.73
N ASP A 518 32.19 -3.90 3.51
CA ASP A 518 33.54 -3.40 3.29
C ASP A 518 33.78 -2.09 4.05
N LYS A 519 34.92 -2.04 4.75
CA LYS A 519 35.28 -0.90 5.58
C LYS A 519 35.34 0.42 4.79
N PRO A 520 35.88 0.48 3.55
CA PRO A 520 35.87 1.70 2.76
C PRO A 520 34.48 2.30 2.57
N THR A 521 33.46 1.50 2.27
CA THR A 521 32.07 1.99 2.12
C THR A 521 31.54 2.56 3.42
N ARG A 522 31.74 1.86 4.54
CA ARG A 522 31.35 2.37 5.86
C ARG A 522 32.06 3.67 6.24
N ASP A 523 33.34 3.81 5.89
CA ASP A 523 34.12 5.02 6.11
C ASP A 523 33.57 6.22 5.30
N ARG A 524 33.06 5.99 4.08
CA ARG A 524 32.40 7.04 3.27
C ARG A 524 31.10 7.50 3.93
N VAL A 525 30.25 6.57 4.38
CA VAL A 525 29.02 6.89 5.12
C VAL A 525 29.34 7.65 6.42
N PHE A 526 30.31 7.17 7.19
CA PHE A 526 30.75 7.83 8.43
C PHE A 526 31.20 9.28 8.16
N LYS A 527 31.97 9.50 7.09
CA LYS A 527 32.42 10.83 6.68
C LYS A 527 31.25 11.74 6.29
N ARG A 528 30.25 11.21 5.57
CA ARG A 528 29.04 11.96 5.21
C ARG A 528 28.23 12.36 6.45
N VAL A 529 27.94 11.41 7.35
CA VAL A 529 27.23 11.67 8.61
C VAL A 529 27.95 12.74 9.44
N LYS A 530 29.29 12.62 9.57
CA LYS A 530 30.12 13.63 10.25
C LYS A 530 29.96 15.00 9.60
N SER A 531 30.08 15.09 8.28
CA SER A 531 29.98 16.35 7.55
C SER A 531 28.62 17.01 7.74
N ARG A 532 27.53 16.23 7.67
CA ARG A 532 26.16 16.72 7.84
C ARG A 532 25.88 17.15 9.28
N TYR A 533 26.36 16.39 10.26
CA TYR A 533 26.31 16.79 11.67
C TYR A 533 26.92 18.18 11.90
N TYR A 534 28.15 18.42 11.42
CA TYR A 534 28.81 19.71 11.65
C TYR A 534 28.12 20.87 10.93
N LEU A 535 27.51 20.62 9.77
CA LEU A 535 26.73 21.61 9.04
C LEU A 535 25.44 21.96 9.81
N ILE A 536 24.64 20.96 10.18
CA ILE A 536 23.38 21.14 10.91
C ILE A 536 23.65 21.80 12.27
N ALA A 537 24.64 21.31 13.03
CA ALA A 537 24.99 21.89 14.32
C ALA A 537 25.41 23.36 14.22
N LYS A 538 26.17 23.72 13.17
CA LYS A 538 26.54 25.11 12.91
C LYS A 538 25.31 25.97 12.63
N ASP A 539 24.41 25.48 11.78
CA ASP A 539 23.19 26.20 11.40
C ASP A 539 22.20 26.33 12.55
N SER A 540 22.16 25.37 13.47
CA SER A 540 21.42 25.46 14.74
C SER A 540 22.07 26.37 15.79
N GLY A 541 23.13 27.12 15.44
CA GLY A 541 23.77 28.08 16.33
C GLY A 541 24.76 27.49 17.34
N LEU A 542 25.12 26.20 17.25
CA LEU A 542 26.09 25.59 18.16
C LEU A 542 27.52 26.08 17.86
N GLY A 543 28.11 26.73 18.86
CA GLY A 543 29.51 27.17 18.83
C GLY A 543 30.48 26.01 18.58
N TRP A 544 31.63 26.31 17.96
CA TRP A 544 32.58 25.30 17.49
C TRP A 544 33.03 24.33 18.60
N ILE A 545 33.26 24.84 19.81
CA ILE A 545 33.65 24.02 20.98
C ILE A 545 32.54 23.02 21.31
N ILE A 546 31.31 23.49 21.45
CA ILE A 546 30.15 22.68 21.85
C ILE A 546 29.86 21.57 20.83
N ARG A 547 29.77 21.91 19.54
CA ARG A 547 29.51 20.89 18.50
C ARG A 547 30.66 19.89 18.35
N THR A 548 31.91 20.32 18.56
CA THR A 548 33.06 19.39 18.52
C THR A 548 33.07 18.46 19.72
N ALA A 549 32.70 18.95 20.91
CA ALA A 549 32.53 18.12 22.10
C ALA A 549 31.39 17.11 21.90
N LEU A 550 30.19 17.57 21.52
CA LEU A 550 29.03 16.70 21.26
C LEU A 550 29.32 15.63 20.21
N TRP A 551 30.03 15.97 19.12
CA TRP A 551 30.48 14.98 18.16
C TRP A 551 31.34 13.91 18.82
N ASN A 552 32.44 14.29 19.49
CA ASN A 552 33.43 13.33 19.97
C ASN A 552 32.94 12.47 21.14
N PHE A 553 32.11 13.02 22.02
CA PHE A 553 31.67 12.34 23.24
C PHE A 553 30.31 11.64 23.11
N VAL A 554 29.44 12.05 22.17
CA VAL A 554 28.08 11.50 22.04
C VAL A 554 27.84 10.92 20.65
N VAL A 555 27.84 11.77 19.61
CA VAL A 555 27.36 11.36 18.28
C VAL A 555 28.29 10.35 17.62
N LYS A 556 29.60 10.58 17.68
CA LYS A 556 30.61 9.68 17.09
C LYS A 556 30.51 8.27 17.67
N GLN A 557 30.23 8.12 18.96
CA GLN A 557 30.09 6.80 19.58
C GLN A 557 28.85 6.07 19.04
N LYS A 558 27.71 6.74 18.93
CA LYS A 558 26.49 6.17 18.34
C LYS A 558 26.68 5.78 16.87
N VAL A 559 27.26 6.66 16.06
CA VAL A 559 27.55 6.37 14.64
C VAL A 559 28.56 5.23 14.50
N ARG A 560 29.59 5.19 15.35
CA ARG A 560 30.55 4.07 15.34
C ARG A 560 29.90 2.76 15.75
N LYS A 561 29.00 2.78 16.74
CA LYS A 561 28.23 1.61 17.15
C LYS A 561 27.33 1.11 16.03
N ALA A 562 26.70 2.00 15.25
CA ALA A 562 25.86 1.59 14.14
C ALA A 562 26.65 1.01 12.95
N LEU A 563 27.83 1.57 12.64
CA LEU A 563 28.58 1.20 11.42
C LEU A 563 29.69 0.16 11.66
N TYR A 564 30.27 0.05 12.85
CA TYR A 564 31.48 -0.74 13.07
C TYR A 564 31.42 -1.74 14.24
N LEU A 565 30.37 -1.70 15.05
CA LEU A 565 30.13 -2.66 16.13
C LEU A 565 28.84 -3.42 15.81
#